data_AF-A0A8H5HHR1-F1
#
_entry.id   AF-A0A8H5HHR1-F1
#
_cell.length_a   1.000
_cell.length_b   1.000
_cell.length_c   1.000
_cell.angle_alpha   90.00
_cell.angle_beta   90.00
_cell.angle_gamma   90.00
#
_symmetry.space_group_name_H-M   'P 1'
#
loop_
_entity.id
_entity.type
_entity.pdbx_description
1 polymer ?
#
loop_
_entity_poly.entity_id
_entity_poly.type
_entity_poly.pdbx_seq_one_letter_code
_entity_poly.pdbx_strand_id
1 'polypeptide(L)'
;MAELHNHIQETPVSLPFHFDHFLSIHHPYSKEIEEMGWEVRLSNSRGVPYFYDPETKDSTWKLPPGMTEEQANQLPGAEYLSAPKVPEGQVRASHLLVKHSGSRRPSSWKEADITRSKEEAVKILQGYQTEIGGSAETFAKLAAVHSDCSSHAKNGDLGFFGHGQMQKPFEEAAYSLEVGQISDIISTDSGVHLVMRTA
;
A
#
# COMPACT_ATOMS: atom_id res chain seq x y z
N MET A 1 -25.84 34.81 78.78
CA MET A 1 -24.73 34.93 79.74
C MET A 1 -24.88 33.78 80.71
N ALA A 2 -23.81 32.99 80.93
CA ALA A 2 -23.80 31.70 81.62
C ALA A 2 -24.68 30.61 80.96
N GLU A 3 -24.36 29.32 81.03
CA GLU A 3 -23.05 28.64 80.95
C GLU A 3 -23.36 27.17 80.60
N LEU A 4 -22.76 26.61 79.54
CA LEU A 4 -22.85 25.18 79.23
C LEU A 4 -21.67 24.47 79.90
N HIS A 5 -21.91 23.34 80.58
CA HIS A 5 -21.10 22.11 80.58
C HIS A 5 -21.65 21.07 81.59
N ASN A 6 -22.01 19.89 81.10
CA ASN A 6 -22.22 18.61 81.82
C ASN A 6 -22.65 17.55 80.79
N HIS A 7 -22.36 16.25 80.89
CA HIS A 7 -21.33 15.49 81.59
C HIS A 7 -21.15 14.15 80.82
N ILE A 8 -20.06 13.42 81.07
CA ILE A 8 -19.66 12.21 80.32
C ILE A 8 -20.39 10.95 80.83
N GLN A 9 -20.63 9.93 79.98
CA GLN A 9 -20.84 8.52 80.40
C GLN A 9 -20.23 7.48 79.44
N GLU A 10 -19.86 6.32 80.03
CA GLU A 10 -18.86 5.32 79.60
C GLU A 10 -19.41 3.86 79.76
N THR A 11 -18.86 2.77 79.18
CA THR A 11 -17.70 2.63 78.25
C THR A 11 -17.94 1.59 77.11
N PRO A 12 -17.96 0.24 77.31
CA PRO A 12 -17.34 -0.63 76.28
C PRO A 12 -18.09 -1.94 75.88
N VAL A 13 -17.53 -2.71 74.92
CA VAL A 13 -17.15 -4.16 75.05
C VAL A 13 -16.81 -4.84 73.68
N SER A 14 -15.60 -5.43 73.63
CA SER A 14 -15.04 -6.57 72.85
C SER A 14 -15.13 -6.76 71.31
N LEU A 15 -13.99 -7.22 70.75
CA LEU A 15 -13.69 -7.68 69.38
C LEU A 15 -13.98 -9.20 69.18
N PRO A 16 -13.94 -9.80 67.96
CA PRO A 16 -12.66 -10.19 67.33
C PRO A 16 -12.58 -10.10 65.78
N PHE A 17 -11.37 -10.35 65.27
CA PHE A 17 -10.94 -10.44 63.87
C PHE A 17 -11.85 -11.25 62.91
N HIS A 18 -11.95 -10.78 61.65
CA HIS A 18 -11.63 -11.61 60.48
C HIS A 18 -11.07 -10.81 59.31
N PHE A 19 -10.25 -11.49 58.51
CA PHE A 19 -9.56 -10.98 57.31
C PHE A 19 -10.30 -11.55 56.10
N ASP A 20 -10.79 -10.72 55.19
CA ASP A 20 -11.11 -11.12 53.80
C ASP A 20 -10.93 -9.90 52.90
N HIS A 21 -9.86 -9.85 52.09
CA HIS A 21 -9.73 -10.47 50.77
C HIS A 21 -10.31 -9.61 49.64
N PHE A 22 -9.47 -8.68 49.19
CA PHE A 22 -9.14 -8.43 47.79
C PHE A 22 -10.19 -8.87 46.74
N LEU A 23 -11.10 -7.96 46.37
CA LEU A 23 -11.64 -7.93 45.00
C LEU A 23 -11.10 -6.69 44.31
N SER A 24 -9.85 -6.83 43.84
CA SER A 24 -9.28 -5.96 42.83
C SER A 24 -10.21 -5.93 41.62
N ILE A 25 -10.44 -4.74 41.08
CA ILE A 25 -11.29 -4.50 39.92
C ILE A 25 -10.56 -5.08 38.69
N HIS A 26 -10.68 -6.40 38.49
CA HIS A 26 -10.23 -7.04 37.27
C HIS A 26 -11.14 -6.62 36.13
N HIS A 27 -10.74 -5.56 35.45
CA HIS A 27 -11.13 -5.29 34.07
C HIS A 27 -10.33 -6.27 33.19
N PRO A 28 -10.91 -7.36 32.66
CA PRO A 28 -10.16 -8.43 32.01
C PRO A 28 -9.90 -8.08 30.54
N TYR A 29 -9.38 -6.86 30.28
CA TYR A 29 -9.13 -6.34 28.93
C TYR A 29 -7.75 -5.69 28.77
N SER A 30 -6.84 -5.96 29.73
CA SER A 30 -5.46 -5.49 29.71
C SER A 30 -4.44 -6.65 29.66
N LYS A 31 -4.86 -7.83 29.17
CA LYS A 31 -4.04 -9.05 29.18
C LYS A 31 -4.19 -9.95 27.95
N GLU A 32 -4.78 -9.43 26.87
CA GLU A 32 -4.88 -10.07 25.53
C GLU A 32 -4.21 -9.21 24.44
N ILE A 33 -3.45 -8.17 24.83
CA ILE A 33 -2.72 -7.25 23.92
C ILE A 33 -1.20 -7.54 23.92
N GLU A 34 -0.77 -8.55 24.68
CA GLU A 34 0.53 -9.21 24.50
C GLU A 34 0.30 -10.51 23.68
N GLU A 35 1.25 -10.86 22.80
CA GLU A 35 1.24 -12.06 21.91
C GLU A 35 0.43 -12.01 20.59
N MET A 36 0.36 -10.85 19.91
CA MET A 36 0.23 -10.80 18.43
C MET A 36 1.10 -9.68 17.85
N GLY A 37 2.41 -9.95 17.74
CA GLY A 37 3.45 -8.97 17.39
C GLY A 37 3.52 -8.59 15.91
N TRP A 38 2.40 -8.16 15.32
CA TRP A 38 2.35 -7.66 13.95
C TRP A 38 3.32 -6.49 13.73
N GLU A 39 3.98 -6.47 12.58
CA GLU A 39 4.77 -5.34 12.08
C GLU A 39 4.34 -4.97 10.66
N VAL A 40 4.55 -3.71 10.29
CA VAL A 40 4.23 -3.22 8.94
C VAL A 40 5.48 -3.27 8.09
N ARG A 41 5.38 -3.95 6.95
CA ARG A 41 6.47 -4.11 5.97
C ARG A 41 6.09 -3.48 4.64
N LEU A 42 7.08 -2.97 3.91
CA LEU A 42 6.88 -2.49 2.55
C LEU A 42 7.04 -3.63 1.54
N SER A 43 6.10 -3.77 0.61
CA SER A 43 6.22 -4.74 -0.48
C SER A 43 7.28 -4.30 -1.50
N ASN A 44 8.36 -5.07 -1.64
CA ASN A 44 9.42 -4.79 -2.63
C ASN A 44 8.93 -4.74 -4.08
N SER A 45 7.87 -5.49 -4.42
CA SER A 45 7.33 -5.57 -5.79
C SER A 45 6.18 -4.60 -6.07
N ARG A 46 5.42 -4.21 -5.04
CA ARG A 46 4.24 -3.33 -5.20
C ARG A 46 4.42 -1.93 -4.62
N GLY A 47 5.38 -1.72 -3.72
CA GLY A 47 5.58 -0.44 -3.01
C GLY A 47 4.49 -0.10 -2.00
N VAL A 48 3.62 -1.06 -1.65
CA VAL A 48 2.48 -0.90 -0.75
C VAL A 48 2.81 -1.52 0.61
N PRO A 49 2.43 -0.90 1.75
CA PRO A 49 2.54 -1.51 3.06
C PRO A 49 1.67 -2.75 3.20
N TYR A 50 2.11 -3.70 4.03
CA TYR A 50 1.31 -4.83 4.48
C TYR A 50 1.66 -5.16 5.93
N PHE A 51 0.69 -5.70 6.66
CA PHE A 51 0.90 -6.22 8.00
C PHE A 51 1.46 -7.63 7.89
N TYR A 52 2.48 -7.92 8.68
CA TYR A 52 3.16 -9.20 8.75
C TYR A 52 3.26 -9.66 10.20
N ASP A 53 2.90 -10.90 10.47
CA ASP A 53 3.09 -11.53 11.77
C ASP A 53 4.40 -12.34 11.74
N PRO A 54 5.43 -11.96 12.52
CA PRO A 54 6.71 -12.66 12.56
C PRO A 54 6.66 -13.98 13.30
N GLU A 55 5.61 -14.30 14.06
CA GLU A 55 5.44 -15.57 14.74
C GLU A 55 4.78 -16.59 13.81
N THR A 56 3.54 -16.32 13.37
CA THR A 56 2.77 -17.21 12.49
C THR A 56 3.28 -17.24 11.04
N LYS A 57 4.04 -16.20 10.64
CA LYS A 57 4.48 -15.91 9.25
C LYS A 57 3.35 -15.45 8.32
N ASP A 58 2.17 -15.17 8.86
CA ASP A 58 1.03 -14.67 8.08
C ASP A 58 1.23 -13.23 7.59
N SER A 59 0.50 -12.87 6.54
CA SER A 59 0.53 -11.52 5.97
C SER A 59 -0.84 -11.08 5.46
N THR A 60 -1.18 -9.81 5.68
CA THR A 60 -2.43 -9.20 5.22
C THR A 60 -2.21 -7.77 4.74
N TRP A 61 -2.86 -7.41 3.64
CA TRP A 61 -2.90 -6.04 3.11
C TRP A 61 -3.92 -5.15 3.85
N LYS A 62 -4.80 -5.75 4.64
CA LYS A 62 -5.81 -5.08 5.46
C LYS A 62 -5.44 -5.15 6.93
N LEU A 63 -5.93 -4.19 7.70
CA LEU A 63 -5.87 -4.17 9.17
C LEU A 63 -6.16 -5.56 9.76
N PRO A 64 -5.28 -6.13 10.60
CA PRO A 64 -5.47 -7.44 11.20
C PRO A 64 -6.78 -7.55 12.02
N PRO A 65 -7.44 -8.72 12.07
CA PRO A 65 -8.66 -8.89 12.86
C PRO A 65 -8.45 -8.52 14.33
N GLY A 66 -9.34 -7.68 14.87
CA GLY A 66 -9.26 -7.21 16.27
C GLY A 66 -8.36 -5.99 16.50
N MET A 67 -7.61 -5.53 15.49
CA MET A 67 -6.78 -4.34 15.57
C MET A 67 -7.55 -3.07 15.15
N THR A 68 -7.29 -1.94 15.81
CA THR A 68 -7.78 -0.60 15.42
C THR A 68 -6.75 0.16 14.58
N GLU A 69 -7.17 1.19 13.84
CA GLU A 69 -6.25 2.07 13.09
C GLU A 69 -5.24 2.76 14.03
N GLU A 70 -5.67 3.13 15.24
CA GLU A 70 -4.81 3.74 16.25
C GLU A 70 -3.70 2.78 16.69
N GLN A 71 -4.03 1.50 16.92
CA GLN A 71 -3.04 0.45 17.23
C GLN A 71 -2.12 0.16 16.05
N ALA A 72 -2.66 0.10 14.81
CA ALA A 72 -1.87 -0.06 13.59
C ALA A 72 -0.82 1.04 13.42
N ASN A 73 -1.18 2.29 13.74
CA ASN A 73 -0.28 3.45 13.71
C ASN A 73 0.82 3.43 14.81
N GLN A 74 0.79 2.48 15.76
CA GLN A 74 1.84 2.27 16.77
C GLN A 74 2.74 1.06 16.47
N LEU A 75 2.49 0.29 15.41
CA LEU A 75 3.30 -0.88 15.08
C LEU A 75 4.72 -0.50 14.60
N PRO A 76 5.71 -1.39 14.76
CA PRO A 76 6.98 -1.26 14.05
C PRO A 76 6.75 -1.16 12.54
N GLY A 77 7.32 -0.14 11.88
CA GLY A 77 7.10 0.12 10.46
C GLY A 77 5.79 0.87 10.14
N ALA A 78 5.02 1.33 11.13
CA ALA A 78 3.79 2.10 10.90
C ALA A 78 4.00 3.37 10.07
N GLU A 79 5.23 3.89 9.96
CA GLU A 79 5.59 4.95 9.02
C GLU A 79 5.30 4.57 7.55
N TYR A 80 5.24 3.28 7.19
CA TYR A 80 4.82 2.81 5.88
C TYR A 80 3.29 2.80 5.68
N LEU A 81 2.49 2.86 6.76
CA LEU A 81 1.02 3.04 6.65
C LEU A 81 0.66 4.46 6.25
N SER A 82 1.50 5.45 6.60
CA SER A 82 1.44 6.74 5.93
C SER A 82 1.73 6.52 4.45
N ALA A 83 0.85 7.03 3.57
CA ALA A 83 0.95 6.81 2.13
C ALA A 83 2.39 7.07 1.66
N PRO A 84 2.97 6.21 0.78
CA PRO A 84 4.37 6.31 0.40
C PRO A 84 4.66 7.75 -0.01
N LYS A 85 5.68 8.37 0.60
CA LYS A 85 6.01 9.79 0.38
C LYS A 85 6.31 10.04 -1.10
N VAL A 86 5.27 10.35 -1.86
CA VAL A 86 5.35 10.79 -3.24
C VAL A 86 6.17 12.09 -3.21
N PRO A 87 7.33 12.15 -3.88
CA PRO A 87 8.07 13.38 -3.97
C PRO A 87 7.18 14.47 -4.54
N GLU A 88 7.23 15.67 -3.97
CA GLU A 88 6.30 16.75 -4.31
C GLU A 88 6.30 17.04 -5.82
N GLY A 89 5.11 17.05 -6.43
CA GLY A 89 4.93 17.24 -7.87
C GLY A 89 5.40 16.08 -8.75
N GLN A 90 5.48 14.85 -8.23
CA GLN A 90 5.79 13.63 -9.00
C GLN A 90 4.65 12.61 -8.94
N VAL A 91 4.66 11.64 -9.85
CA VAL A 91 3.84 10.43 -9.82
C VAL A 91 4.74 9.21 -10.06
N ARG A 92 4.29 8.01 -9.67
CA ARG A 92 4.92 6.75 -10.08
C ARG A 92 4.00 6.02 -11.03
N ALA A 93 4.55 5.46 -12.11
CA ALA A 93 3.76 4.64 -13.04
C ALA A 93 4.56 3.45 -13.58
N SER A 94 3.83 2.39 -13.88
CA SER A 94 4.28 1.27 -14.71
C SER A 94 3.69 1.41 -16.11
N HIS A 95 4.35 0.86 -17.13
CA HIS A 95 3.80 0.82 -18.49
C HIS A 95 3.99 -0.51 -19.21
N LEU A 96 3.14 -0.76 -20.21
CA LEU A 96 3.31 -1.80 -21.20
C LEU A 96 3.39 -1.12 -22.58
N LEU A 97 4.62 -0.95 -23.08
CA LEU A 97 4.90 -0.44 -24.43
C LEU A 97 4.92 -1.57 -25.46
N VAL A 98 4.22 -1.40 -26.59
CA VAL A 98 4.46 -2.14 -27.84
C VAL A 98 4.86 -1.17 -28.95
N LYS A 99 5.97 -1.50 -29.61
CA LYS A 99 6.53 -0.71 -30.71
C LYS A 99 5.95 -1.11 -32.06
N HIS A 100 6.06 -0.20 -33.01
CA HIS A 100 5.73 -0.39 -34.41
C HIS A 100 6.83 0.20 -35.31
N SER A 101 6.76 -0.06 -36.61
CA SER A 101 7.73 0.45 -37.62
C SER A 101 7.92 1.96 -37.57
N GLY A 102 6.83 2.72 -37.36
CA GLY A 102 6.87 4.18 -37.16
C GLY A 102 7.35 4.66 -35.78
N SER A 103 7.83 3.80 -34.86
CA SER A 103 8.38 4.23 -33.58
C SER A 103 9.82 4.75 -33.74
N ARG A 104 10.22 5.79 -32.99
CA ARG A 104 11.55 6.47 -33.05
C ARG A 104 12.77 5.56 -32.96
N ARG A 105 12.61 4.34 -32.45
CA ARG A 105 13.60 3.26 -32.44
C ARG A 105 12.86 1.93 -32.54
N PRO A 106 12.59 1.40 -33.75
CA PRO A 106 11.77 0.20 -33.98
C PRO A 106 12.58 -1.08 -33.71
N SER A 107 13.01 -1.22 -32.44
CA SER A 107 13.90 -2.28 -31.96
C SER A 107 13.80 -2.37 -30.45
N SER A 108 13.79 -3.57 -29.87
CA SER A 108 13.70 -3.82 -28.43
C SER A 108 14.68 -4.93 -27.99
N TRP A 109 14.62 -5.30 -26.70
CA TRP A 109 15.48 -6.35 -26.14
C TRP A 109 15.11 -7.76 -26.66
N LYS A 110 13.87 -7.96 -27.13
CA LYS A 110 13.34 -9.22 -27.65
C LYS A 110 13.26 -9.30 -29.17
N GLU A 111 13.39 -8.16 -29.86
CA GLU A 111 13.19 -8.07 -31.31
C GLU A 111 14.08 -6.98 -31.91
N ALA A 112 15.02 -7.39 -32.77
CA ALA A 112 16.04 -6.49 -33.30
C ALA A 112 15.48 -5.47 -34.31
N ASP A 113 14.51 -5.86 -35.13
CA ASP A 113 13.86 -5.07 -36.18
C ASP A 113 12.34 -5.24 -36.10
N ILE A 114 11.63 -4.16 -35.80
CA ILE A 114 10.19 -4.15 -35.53
C ILE A 114 9.43 -3.59 -36.73
N THR A 115 8.87 -4.49 -37.54
CA THR A 115 8.23 -4.14 -38.82
C THR A 115 6.70 -3.97 -38.74
N ARG A 116 6.06 -4.40 -37.65
CA ARG A 116 4.59 -4.32 -37.46
C ARG A 116 4.04 -2.90 -37.60
N SER A 117 2.84 -2.77 -38.14
CA SER A 117 2.10 -1.51 -38.23
C SER A 117 1.69 -0.97 -36.86
N LYS A 118 1.28 0.30 -36.81
CA LYS A 118 0.74 0.91 -35.59
C LYS A 118 -0.60 0.27 -35.20
N GLU A 119 -1.40 -0.10 -36.19
CA GLU A 119 -2.71 -0.72 -36.05
C GLU A 119 -2.59 -2.12 -35.45
N GLU A 120 -1.58 -2.89 -35.85
CA GLU A 120 -1.23 -4.17 -35.22
C GLU A 120 -0.74 -3.98 -33.78
N ALA A 121 0.12 -2.99 -33.53
CA ALA A 121 0.59 -2.69 -32.17
C ALA A 121 -0.57 -2.30 -31.23
N VAL A 122 -1.56 -1.54 -31.72
CA VAL A 122 -2.80 -1.23 -30.99
C VAL A 122 -3.62 -2.50 -30.72
N LYS A 123 -3.83 -3.37 -31.71
CA LYS A 123 -4.56 -4.64 -31.53
C LYS A 123 -3.90 -5.56 -30.51
N ILE A 124 -2.56 -5.64 -30.51
CA ILE A 124 -1.78 -6.38 -29.51
C ILE A 124 -2.06 -5.80 -28.11
N LEU A 125 -2.01 -4.47 -27.96
CA LEU A 125 -2.32 -3.80 -26.69
C LEU A 125 -3.77 -4.00 -26.23
N GLN A 126 -4.74 -4.02 -27.14
CA GLN A 126 -6.15 -4.32 -26.83
C GLN A 126 -6.33 -5.73 -26.28
N GLY A 127 -5.61 -6.71 -26.85
CA GLY A 127 -5.54 -8.07 -26.32
C GLY A 127 -5.02 -8.09 -24.89
N TYR A 128 -3.89 -7.44 -24.63
CA TYR A 128 -3.35 -7.32 -23.26
C TYR A 128 -4.28 -6.55 -22.32
N GLN A 129 -4.91 -5.44 -22.75
CA GLN A 129 -5.86 -4.69 -21.93
C GLN A 129 -7.03 -5.57 -21.48
N THR A 130 -7.52 -6.44 -22.38
CA THR A 130 -8.58 -7.42 -22.10
C THR A 130 -8.11 -8.48 -21.10
N GLU A 131 -6.90 -9.03 -21.28
CA GLU A 131 -6.32 -10.02 -20.36
C GLU A 131 -6.03 -9.43 -18.97
N ILE A 132 -5.63 -8.16 -18.91
CA ILE A 132 -5.35 -7.45 -17.65
C ILE A 132 -6.61 -7.33 -16.81
N GLY A 133 -7.75 -6.94 -17.38
CA GLY A 133 -9.03 -6.87 -16.67
C GLY A 133 -9.02 -6.02 -15.38
N GLY A 134 -8.14 -5.01 -15.31
CA GLY A 134 -7.91 -4.19 -14.11
C GLY A 134 -6.89 -4.76 -13.09
N SER A 135 -6.36 -5.97 -13.31
CA SER A 135 -5.38 -6.60 -12.41
C SER A 135 -3.98 -6.01 -12.56
N ALA A 136 -3.51 -5.27 -11.55
CA ALA A 136 -2.16 -4.75 -11.47
C ALA A 136 -1.07 -5.85 -11.52
N GLU A 137 -1.38 -7.06 -11.04
CA GLU A 137 -0.46 -8.21 -11.12
C GLU A 137 -0.37 -8.77 -12.53
N THR A 138 -1.50 -8.84 -13.25
CA THR A 138 -1.52 -9.27 -14.66
C THR A 138 -0.82 -8.24 -15.54
N PHE A 139 -1.05 -6.94 -15.28
CA PHE A 139 -0.31 -5.85 -15.92
C PHE A 139 1.20 -6.02 -15.75
N ALA A 140 1.68 -6.23 -14.52
CA ALA A 140 3.10 -6.40 -14.21
C ALA A 140 3.70 -7.61 -14.95
N LYS A 141 3.01 -8.75 -14.97
CA LYS A 141 3.43 -9.97 -15.70
C LYS A 141 3.53 -9.72 -17.20
N LEU A 142 2.51 -9.13 -17.81
CA LEU A 142 2.49 -8.86 -19.25
C LEU A 142 3.53 -7.79 -19.64
N ALA A 143 3.75 -6.78 -18.81
CA ALA A 143 4.81 -5.80 -19.02
C ALA A 143 6.21 -6.44 -18.98
N ALA A 144 6.44 -7.39 -18.06
CA ALA A 144 7.73 -8.10 -17.94
C ALA A 144 8.06 -8.98 -19.16
N VAL A 145 7.05 -9.65 -19.72
CA VAL A 145 7.20 -10.61 -20.83
C VAL A 145 7.09 -9.92 -22.20
N HIS A 146 6.17 -8.97 -22.36
CA HIS A 146 5.77 -8.46 -23.67
C HIS A 146 6.14 -7.00 -23.94
N SER A 147 6.60 -6.20 -22.97
CA SER A 147 6.93 -4.81 -23.26
C SER A 147 8.23 -4.67 -24.07
N ASP A 148 8.22 -3.78 -25.07
CA ASP A 148 9.39 -3.39 -25.86
C ASP A 148 10.30 -2.34 -25.18
N CYS A 149 10.01 -1.97 -23.93
CA CYS A 149 10.82 -1.07 -23.12
C CYS A 149 11.79 -1.86 -22.21
N SER A 150 12.93 -1.26 -21.86
CA SER A 150 13.88 -1.84 -20.88
C SER A 150 13.32 -1.94 -19.45
N SER A 151 12.21 -1.24 -19.15
CA SER A 151 11.45 -1.36 -17.91
C SER A 151 10.79 -2.74 -17.72
N HIS A 152 10.74 -3.59 -18.75
CA HIS A 152 10.27 -4.99 -18.62
C HIS A 152 11.01 -5.74 -17.49
N ALA A 153 12.31 -5.49 -17.31
CA ALA A 153 13.13 -6.07 -16.24
C ALA A 153 12.70 -5.64 -14.82
N LYS A 154 11.81 -4.63 -14.71
CA LYS A 154 11.16 -4.15 -13.48
C LYS A 154 9.63 -4.28 -13.57
N ASN A 155 9.12 -5.23 -14.35
CA ASN A 155 7.68 -5.44 -14.56
C ASN A 155 6.94 -4.19 -15.09
N GLY A 156 7.62 -3.37 -15.89
CA GLY A 156 7.10 -2.13 -16.47
C GLY A 156 7.28 -0.87 -15.62
N ASP A 157 7.74 -0.97 -14.37
CA ASP A 157 7.94 0.19 -13.47
C ASP A 157 8.96 1.18 -14.02
N LEU A 158 8.56 2.45 -14.08
CA LEU A 158 9.41 3.58 -14.49
C LEU A 158 10.00 4.35 -13.30
N GLY A 159 9.56 4.06 -12.07
CA GLY A 159 9.88 4.86 -10.90
C GLY A 159 9.10 6.17 -10.85
N PHE A 160 9.49 7.06 -9.93
CA PHE A 160 8.88 8.38 -9.80
C PHE A 160 9.39 9.33 -10.88
N PHE A 161 8.50 10.17 -11.41
CA PHE A 161 8.84 11.23 -12.36
C PHE A 161 7.98 12.49 -12.18
N GLY A 162 8.63 13.64 -12.35
CA GLY A 162 8.01 14.96 -12.41
C GLY A 162 7.60 15.37 -13.82
N HIS A 163 6.96 16.54 -13.93
CA HIS A 163 6.65 17.17 -15.21
C HIS A 163 7.89 17.41 -16.08
N GLY A 164 7.74 17.25 -17.39
CA GLY A 164 8.78 17.43 -18.41
C GLY A 164 9.76 16.26 -18.55
N GLN A 165 9.65 15.21 -17.73
CA GLN A 165 10.54 14.03 -17.79
C GLN A 165 10.06 12.93 -18.73
N MET A 166 8.76 12.90 -19.05
CA MET A 166 8.15 11.94 -19.97
C MET A 166 7.67 12.62 -21.26
N GLN A 167 7.37 11.84 -22.30
CA GLN A 167 6.73 12.39 -23.50
C GLN A 167 5.31 12.88 -23.16
N LYS A 168 4.93 14.03 -23.71
CA LYS A 168 3.71 14.76 -23.29
C LYS A 168 2.44 13.91 -23.18
N PRO A 169 2.09 13.02 -24.15
CA PRO A 169 0.90 12.17 -24.02
C PRO A 169 0.99 11.11 -22.92
N PHE A 170 2.21 10.67 -22.58
CA PHE A 170 2.45 9.72 -21.48
C PHE A 170 2.33 10.40 -20.13
N GLU A 171 2.89 11.61 -20.00
CA GLU A 171 2.76 12.42 -18.81
C GLU A 171 1.29 12.76 -18.52
N GLU A 172 0.57 13.28 -19.51
CA GLU A 172 -0.85 13.67 -19.36
C GLU A 172 -1.71 12.48 -18.93
N ALA A 173 -1.49 11.29 -19.52
CA ALA A 173 -2.13 10.07 -19.06
C ALA A 173 -1.78 9.75 -17.61
N ALA A 174 -0.49 9.65 -17.26
CA ALA A 174 -0.05 9.26 -15.92
C ALA A 174 -0.55 10.20 -14.80
N TYR A 175 -0.57 11.51 -15.04
CA TYR A 175 -1.07 12.51 -14.08
C TYR A 175 -2.60 12.57 -14.01
N SER A 176 -3.32 12.14 -15.07
CA SER A 176 -4.79 12.06 -15.08
C SER A 176 -5.36 10.83 -14.35
N LEU A 177 -4.53 9.82 -14.10
CA LEU A 177 -4.95 8.57 -13.45
C LEU A 177 -4.99 8.70 -11.92
N GLU A 178 -5.96 8.01 -11.31
CA GLU A 178 -5.94 7.65 -9.90
C GLU A 178 -4.93 6.52 -9.63
N VAL A 179 -4.47 6.38 -8.38
CA VAL A 179 -3.53 5.31 -8.01
C VAL A 179 -4.20 3.94 -8.14
N GLY A 180 -3.56 3.03 -8.89
CA GLY A 180 -4.12 1.72 -9.27
C GLY A 180 -4.92 1.73 -10.57
N GLN A 181 -5.27 2.91 -11.12
CA GLN A 181 -5.99 3.02 -12.38
C GLN A 181 -5.07 2.75 -13.57
N ILE A 182 -5.65 2.18 -14.63
CA ILE A 182 -4.99 1.88 -15.91
C ILE A 182 -5.60 2.77 -17.00
N SER A 183 -4.77 3.33 -17.87
CA SER A 183 -5.19 4.19 -18.98
C SER A 183 -5.81 3.41 -20.14
N ASP A 184 -6.48 4.16 -21.02
CA ASP A 184 -6.64 3.76 -22.41
C ASP A 184 -5.29 3.66 -23.15
N ILE A 185 -5.32 3.13 -24.37
CA ILE A 185 -4.14 3.01 -25.23
C ILE A 185 -3.72 4.39 -25.71
N ILE A 186 -2.54 4.84 -25.25
CA ILE A 186 -1.95 6.12 -25.67
C ILE A 186 -0.86 5.92 -26.72
N SER A 187 -0.63 6.95 -27.53
CA SER A 187 0.41 6.96 -28.58
C SER A 187 1.50 7.97 -28.24
N THR A 188 2.75 7.58 -28.44
CA THR A 188 3.93 8.45 -28.33
C THR A 188 4.89 8.17 -29.48
N ASP A 189 5.99 8.94 -29.60
CA ASP A 189 7.05 8.62 -30.57
C ASP A 189 7.76 7.30 -30.25
N SER A 190 7.64 6.80 -29.00
CA SER A 190 8.21 5.49 -28.64
C SER A 190 7.37 4.30 -29.09
N GLY A 191 6.11 4.49 -29.51
CA GLY A 191 5.14 3.43 -29.77
C GLY A 191 3.82 3.66 -29.02
N VAL A 192 3.05 2.60 -28.80
CA VAL A 192 1.78 2.65 -28.06
C VAL A 192 1.91 2.04 -26.67
N HIS A 193 1.22 2.61 -25.68
CA HIS A 193 1.34 2.24 -24.27
C HIS A 193 -0.01 2.05 -23.58
N LEU A 194 -0.07 1.09 -22.66
CA LEU A 194 -0.94 1.18 -21.48
C LEU A 194 -0.09 1.74 -20.33
N VAL A 195 -0.68 2.61 -19.52
CA VAL A 195 -0.06 3.22 -18.33
C VAL A 195 -0.88 2.82 -17.11
N MET A 196 -0.21 2.45 -16.01
CA MET A 196 -0.84 2.20 -14.73
C MET A 196 -0.17 3.07 -13.68
N ARG A 197 -0.91 3.95 -13.00
CA ARG A 197 -0.35 4.76 -11.91
C ARG A 197 -0.21 3.91 -10.66
N THR A 198 0.92 4.00 -9.98
CA THR A 198 1.25 3.23 -8.77
C THR A 198 1.51 4.09 -7.54
N ALA A 199 1.69 5.42 -7.72
CA ALA A 199 1.66 6.45 -6.67
C ALA A 199 1.36 7.83 -7.29
#